data_AF-A0A931HJQ2-F1
#
_entry.id   AF-A0A931HJQ2-F1
#
_cell.length_a   1.000
_cell.length_b   1.000
_cell.length_c   1.000
_cell.angle_alpha   90.00
_cell.angle_beta   90.00
_cell.angle_gamma   90.00
#
_symmetry.space_group_name_H-M   'P 1'
#
loop_
_entity.id
_entity.type
_entity.pdbx_description
1 polymer ?
#
loop_
_entity_poly.entity_id
_entity_poly.type
_entity_poly.pdbx_seq_one_letter_code
_entity_poly.pdbx_strand_id
1 'polypeptide(L)'
;MSESRSAVDVHLPGGALTAAQLQALAELAHAHGDAELLLTDHAGLRMHGDRDTLTGSLHAAGLTVHGAYRRSVVASPLSGRIGGLADVRAIAAELHRRLHG
;
A
#
# COMPACT_ATOMS: atom_id res chain seq x y z
N MET A 1 8.79 -13.39 -26.33
CA MET A 1 9.37 -12.99 -25.03
C MET A 1 8.20 -12.74 -24.10
N SER A 2 7.99 -13.61 -23.10
CA SER A 2 6.99 -13.34 -22.06
C SER A 2 7.56 -12.22 -21.20
N GLU A 3 6.91 -11.06 -21.17
CA GLU A 3 7.23 -10.02 -20.18
C GLU A 3 7.16 -10.66 -18.78
N SER A 4 8.17 -10.38 -17.96
CA SER A 4 8.27 -10.91 -16.61
C SER A 4 7.26 -10.15 -15.74
N ARG A 5 6.02 -10.63 -15.70
CA ARG A 5 4.95 -10.06 -14.87
C ARG A 5 5.27 -10.32 -13.41
N SER A 6 5.22 -9.27 -12.60
CA SER A 6 5.57 -9.34 -11.20
C SER A 6 4.47 -8.77 -10.31
N ALA A 7 4.35 -9.28 -9.09
CA ALA A 7 3.47 -8.70 -8.08
C ALA A 7 4.19 -7.57 -7.31
N VAL A 8 3.59 -6.39 -7.27
CA VAL A 8 4.05 -5.23 -6.51
C VAL A 8 3.09 -4.98 -5.37
N ASP A 9 3.62 -5.00 -4.14
CA ASP A 9 2.82 -4.82 -2.93
C ASP A 9 3.02 -3.41 -2.36
N VAL A 10 1.91 -2.69 -2.29
CA VAL A 10 1.78 -1.36 -1.73
C VAL A 10 1.53 -1.49 -0.23
N HIS A 11 2.43 -0.89 0.55
CA HIS A 11 2.30 -0.84 1.99
C HIS A 11 1.43 0.34 2.41
N LEU A 12 0.40 0.05 3.21
CA LEU A 12 -0.53 1.04 3.75
C LEU A 12 -0.47 0.98 5.29
N PRO A 13 0.18 1.94 5.96
CA PRO A 13 0.30 1.94 7.42
C PRO A 13 -1.06 1.92 8.10
N GLY A 14 -1.34 0.87 8.86
CA GLY A 14 -2.65 0.67 9.51
C GLY A 14 -3.82 0.50 8.54
N GLY A 15 -3.56 0.19 7.27
CA GLY A 15 -4.60 0.06 6.24
C GLY A 15 -5.25 1.38 5.83
N ALA A 16 -4.61 2.53 6.11
CA ALA A 16 -5.13 3.83 5.76
C ALA A 16 -4.71 4.25 4.35
N LEU A 17 -5.64 4.86 3.61
CA LEU A 17 -5.45 5.36 2.26
C LEU A 17 -6.30 6.62 2.07
N THR A 18 -5.76 7.63 1.39
CA THR A 18 -6.54 8.80 0.98
C THR A 18 -7.31 8.53 -0.32
N ALA A 19 -8.36 9.31 -0.58
CA ALA A 19 -9.10 9.20 -1.84
C ALA A 19 -8.21 9.45 -3.07
N ALA A 20 -7.28 10.41 -2.98
CA ALA A 20 -6.35 10.72 -4.06
C ALA A 20 -5.37 9.55 -4.33
N GLN A 21 -4.86 8.89 -3.29
CA GLN A 21 -4.00 7.71 -3.47
C GLN A 21 -4.78 6.52 -4.04
N LEU A 22 -6.05 6.32 -3.66
CA LEU A 22 -6.89 5.28 -4.26
C LEU A 22 -7.12 5.53 -5.75
N GLN A 23 -7.39 6.79 -6.13
CA GLN A 23 -7.55 7.16 -7.52
C GLN A 23 -6.26 6.89 -8.32
N ALA A 24 -5.11 7.30 -7.79
CA ALA A 24 -3.81 7.03 -8.42
C ALA A 24 -3.56 5.51 -8.59
N LEU A 25 -3.88 4.70 -7.58
CA LEU A 25 -3.78 3.24 -7.67
C LEU A 25 -4.66 2.65 -8.78
N ALA A 26 -5.91 3.12 -8.89
CA ALA A 26 -6.83 2.66 -9.92
C ALA A 26 -6.36 3.03 -11.34
N GLU A 27 -5.83 4.24 -11.51
CA GLU A 27 -5.24 4.70 -12.78
C GLU A 27 -4.00 3.89 -13.16
N LEU A 28 -3.10 3.64 -12.21
CA LEU A 28 -1.90 2.83 -12.43
C LEU A 28 -2.23 1.37 -12.75
N ALA A 29 -3.22 0.79 -12.07
CA ALA A 29 -3.68 -0.56 -12.37
C ALA A 29 -4.25 -0.66 -13.79
N HIS A 30 -4.96 0.37 -14.28
CA HIS A 30 -5.45 0.41 -15.66
C HIS A 30 -4.35 0.63 -16.70
N ALA A 31 -3.41 1.52 -16.44
CA ALA A 31 -2.40 1.92 -17.41
C ALA A 31 -1.22 0.93 -17.50
N HIS A 32 -0.88 0.28 -16.39
CA HIS A 32 0.38 -0.47 -16.25
C HIS A 32 0.19 -1.86 -15.63
N GLY A 33 -1.05 -2.27 -15.34
CA GLY A 33 -1.37 -3.56 -14.75
C GLY A 33 -2.62 -4.21 -15.36
N ASP A 34 -3.29 -5.02 -14.55
CA ASP A 34 -4.41 -5.86 -14.99
C ASP A 34 -5.79 -5.24 -14.72
N ALA A 35 -5.83 -3.92 -14.49
CA ALA A 35 -7.02 -3.19 -14.03
C ALA A 35 -7.64 -3.76 -12.73
N GLU A 36 -6.82 -4.43 -11.90
CA GLU A 36 -7.23 -5.05 -10.63
C GLU A 36 -6.34 -4.57 -9.47
N LEU A 37 -6.98 -4.39 -8.31
CA LEU A 37 -6.33 -4.16 -7.02
C LEU A 37 -6.73 -5.27 -6.06
N LEU A 38 -5.75 -6.00 -5.54
CA LEU A 38 -5.97 -7.10 -4.61
C LEU A 38 -5.68 -6.66 -3.17
N LEU A 39 -6.57 -6.97 -2.24
CA LEU A 39 -6.27 -6.81 -0.81
C LEU A 39 -5.25 -7.85 -0.35
N THR A 40 -4.43 -7.48 0.62
CA THR A 40 -3.45 -8.38 1.24
C THR A 40 -3.80 -8.64 2.70
N ASP A 41 -3.28 -9.73 3.27
CA ASP A 41 -3.49 -10.10 4.68
C ASP A 41 -3.00 -9.05 5.69
N HIS A 42 -2.18 -8.10 5.24
CA HIS A 42 -1.57 -7.07 6.07
C HIS A 42 -2.14 -5.67 5.79
N ALA A 43 -3.39 -5.61 5.31
CA ALA A 43 -4.13 -4.38 5.01
C ALA A 43 -3.44 -3.45 3.98
N GLY A 44 -2.55 -4.00 3.15
CA GLY A 44 -2.01 -3.34 1.95
C GLY A 44 -2.75 -3.75 0.69
N LEU A 45 -2.28 -3.27 -0.46
CA LEU A 45 -2.80 -3.60 -1.78
C LEU A 45 -1.73 -4.24 -2.65
N ARG A 46 -2.13 -5.14 -3.55
CA ARG A 46 -1.28 -5.79 -4.54
C ARG A 46 -1.74 -5.46 -5.95
N MET A 47 -0.76 -5.21 -6.82
CA MET A 47 -0.93 -5.02 -8.25
C MET A 47 0.00 -5.96 -9.02
N HIS A 48 -0.41 -6.37 -10.21
CA HIS A 48 0.43 -7.12 -11.14
C HIS A 48 0.82 -6.23 -12.32
N GLY A 49 2.08 -6.31 -12.75
CA GLY A 49 2.59 -5.55 -13.89
C GLY A 49 4.12 -5.56 -13.94
N ASP A 50 4.68 -4.66 -14.74
CA ASP A 50 6.13 -4.42 -14.76
C ASP A 50 6.58 -3.80 -13.42
N ARG A 51 7.56 -4.43 -12.76
CA ARG A 51 7.97 -4.04 -11.40
C ARG A 51 8.48 -2.60 -11.35
N ASP A 52 9.35 -2.24 -12.28
CA ASP A 52 10.11 -0.99 -12.23
C ASP A 52 9.20 0.18 -12.55
N THR A 53 8.36 0.03 -13.58
CA THR A 53 7.32 1.00 -13.95
C THR A 53 6.34 1.25 -12.81
N LEU A 54 5.80 0.18 -12.20
CA LEU A 54 4.85 0.31 -11.10
C LEU A 54 5.51 0.93 -9.86
N THR A 55 6.70 0.48 -9.49
CA THR A 55 7.39 0.97 -8.29
C THR A 55 7.70 2.47 -8.40
N GLY A 56 8.23 2.92 -9.54
CA GLY A 56 8.50 4.34 -9.78
C GLY A 56 7.24 5.20 -9.71
N SER A 57 6.15 4.74 -10.35
CA SER A 57 4.89 5.47 -10.40
C SER A 57 4.20 5.55 -9.02
N LEU A 58 4.24 4.46 -8.25
CA LEU A 58 3.71 4.42 -6.88
C LEU A 58 4.47 5.38 -5.96
N HIS A 59 5.80 5.44 -6.06
CA HIS A 59 6.59 6.41 -5.31
C HIS A 59 6.25 7.86 -5.68
N ALA A 60 6.04 8.15 -6.96
CA ALA A 60 5.59 9.49 -7.40
C ALA A 60 4.21 9.86 -6.83
N ALA A 61 3.34 8.87 -6.60
CA ALA A 61 2.04 9.05 -5.94
C ALA A 61 2.13 9.12 -4.40
N GLY A 62 3.34 9.15 -3.81
CA GLY A 62 3.55 9.19 -2.36
C GLY A 62 3.19 7.88 -1.66
N LEU A 63 3.21 6.76 -2.38
CA LEU A 63 2.99 5.42 -1.84
C LEU A 63 4.32 4.70 -1.63
N THR A 64 4.32 3.81 -0.63
CA THR A 64 5.49 2.99 -0.30
C THR A 64 5.27 1.58 -0.85
N VAL A 65 6.26 1.05 -1.55
CA VAL A 65 6.29 -0.34 -2.01
C VAL A 65 7.16 -1.18 -1.07
N HIS A 66 6.75 -2.41 -0.79
CA HIS A 66 7.60 -3.33 -0.03
C HIS A 66 8.87 -3.69 -0.83
N GLY A 67 10.03 -3.45 -0.21
CA GLY A 67 11.31 -3.99 -0.67
C GLY A 67 11.48 -5.49 -0.35
N ALA A 68 12.72 -5.99 -0.39
CA ALA A 68 13.02 -7.40 -0.14
C ALA A 68 12.55 -7.89 1.26
N TYR A 69 12.54 -7.00 2.25
CA TYR A 69 12.01 -7.29 3.59
C TYR A 69 10.66 -6.61 3.80
N ARG A 70 9.63 -7.41 4.14
CA ARG A 70 8.27 -6.92 4.40
C ARG A 70 8.09 -6.59 5.88
N ARG A 71 8.04 -5.30 6.19
CA ARG A 71 7.67 -4.79 7.52
C ARG A 71 6.34 -4.08 7.40
N SER A 72 5.26 -4.75 7.76
CA SER A 72 3.92 -4.17 7.73
C SER A 72 3.53 -3.65 9.09
N VAL A 73 3.25 -2.35 9.19
CA VAL A 73 2.57 -1.79 10.35
C VAL A 73 1.07 -2.01 10.19
N VAL A 74 0.50 -2.88 11.01
CA VAL A 74 -0.94 -3.20 11.03
C VAL A 74 -1.60 -2.56 12.25
N ALA A 75 -2.88 -2.21 12.10
CA ALA A 75 -3.72 -1.70 13.16
C ALA A 75 -5.15 -2.23 12.97
N SER A 76 -5.95 -2.22 14.04
CA SER A 76 -7.37 -2.55 13.92
C SER A 76 -8.07 -1.57 12.96
N PRO A 77 -8.84 -2.03 11.97
CA PRO A 77 -9.57 -1.14 11.05
C PRO A 77 -10.66 -0.32 11.76
N LEU A 78 -11.07 -0.75 12.96
CA LEU A 78 -12.05 -0.05 13.80
C LEU A 78 -11.41 0.97 14.75
N SER A 79 -10.08 1.08 14.79
CA SER A 79 -9.38 2.02 15.67
C SER A 79 -9.83 3.46 15.41
N GLY A 80 -10.21 4.17 16.49
CA GLY A 80 -10.72 5.54 16.41
C GLY A 80 -12.07 5.70 15.71
N ARG A 81 -12.78 4.59 15.45
CA ARG A 81 -14.12 4.59 14.86
C ARG A 81 -15.17 4.11 15.85
N ILE A 82 -15.02 2.89 16.36
CA ILE A 82 -16.04 2.24 17.21
C ILE A 82 -15.34 1.41 18.29
N GLY A 83 -15.61 1.72 19.55
CA GLY A 83 -15.04 1.03 20.71
C GLY A 83 -13.51 1.15 20.80
N GLY A 84 -12.90 0.20 21.52
CA GLY A 84 -11.45 0.13 21.73
C GLY A 84 -10.95 0.95 22.93
N LEU A 85 -9.69 0.70 23.31
CA LEU A 85 -9.04 1.39 24.43
C LEU A 85 -8.37 2.70 24.01
N ALA A 86 -7.96 2.81 22.74
CA ALA A 86 -7.31 3.99 22.17
C ALA A 86 -7.42 4.03 20.63
N ASP A 87 -7.37 5.23 20.07
CA ASP A 87 -7.13 5.44 18.64
C ASP A 87 -5.62 5.36 18.35
N VAL A 88 -5.20 4.30 17.64
CA VAL A 88 -3.81 4.02 17.33
C VAL A 88 -3.43 4.40 15.89
N ARG A 89 -4.32 5.05 15.13
CA ARG A 89 -4.05 5.40 13.71
C ARG A 89 -2.84 6.32 13.57
N ALA A 90 -2.73 7.34 14.44
CA ALA A 90 -1.57 8.24 14.46
C ALA A 90 -0.28 7.50 14.86
N ILE A 91 -0.37 6.55 15.80
CA ILE A 91 0.77 5.75 16.26
C ILE A 91 1.26 4.83 15.13
N ALA A 92 0.35 4.20 14.37
CA ALA A 92 0.69 3.36 13.24
C ALA A 92 1.41 4.14 12.13
N ALA A 93 0.91 5.34 11.80
CA ALA A 93 1.58 6.23 10.86
C ALA A 93 2.98 6.61 11.35
N GLU A 94 3.11 6.98 12.63
CA GLU A 94 4.41 7.36 13.22
C GLU A 94 5.42 6.21 13.23
N LEU A 95 4.98 5.03 13.65
CA LEU A 95 5.82 3.84 13.66
C LEU A 95 6.34 3.51 12.26
N HIS A 96 5.49 3.63 11.24
CA HIS A 96 5.91 3.44 9.85
C HIS A 96 6.99 4.46 9.47
N ARG A 97 6.80 5.76 9.75
CA ARG A 97 7.85 6.77 9.47
C ARG A 97 9.18 6.42 10.13
N ARG A 98 9.16 5.95 11.38
CA ARG A 98 10.38 5.58 12.13
C ARG A 98 11.07 4.30 11.65
N LEU A 99 10.35 3.42 10.96
CA LEU A 99 10.91 2.18 10.41
C LEU A 99 11.46 2.36 8.98
N HIS A 100 11.10 3.46 8.31
CA HIS A 100 11.40 3.74 6.92
C HIS A 100 12.15 5.06 6.67
N GLY A 101 12.42 5.85 7.72
CA GLY A 101 13.41 6.94 7.73
C GLY A 101 14.74 6.45 8.27
#